data_AF-A0A938K9C0-F1
#
_entry.id   AF-A0A938K9C0-F1
#
_cell.length_a   1.000
_cell.length_b   1.000
_cell.length_c   1.000
_cell.angle_alpha   90.00
_cell.angle_beta   90.00
_cell.angle_gamma   90.00
#
_symmetry.space_group_name_H-M   'P 1'
#
loop_
_entity.id
_entity.type
_entity.pdbx_description
1 polymer ?
#
loop_
_entity_poly.entity_id
_entity_poly.type
_entity_poly.pdbx_seq_one_letter_code
_entity_poly.pdbx_strand_id
1 'polypeptide(L)'
;MLGKVSFCIPLFLSILPCLGASVTVITHGFQFGNNYPDWIDTMASNVALRAGRNTSVYRMEIQWPSIARSPSVQIFKLESGLPSSAFTTNAEIVVKVFWHTVAGFTDPANSTDVASLVVPYLTRAIDLGNGTTVRAFAKLPIHLIGHSRGGGVVSEIARLLGEQGVWVDHLTTLDPHPLTDADCVFFGAICPAARDTAVVVLNNLNNVIFADNYYQNVAICPSP
;
A
#
# COMPACT_ATOMS: atom_id res chain seq x y z
N MET A 1 -40.81 -47.37 -34.43
CA MET A 1 -40.33 -45.98 -34.57
C MET A 1 -40.56 -45.28 -33.24
N LEU A 2 -39.53 -45.13 -32.40
CA LEU A 2 -39.60 -44.32 -31.18
C LEU A 2 -38.72 -43.08 -31.39
N GLY A 3 -39.34 -41.91 -31.38
CA GLY A 3 -38.69 -40.61 -31.54
C GLY A 3 -37.96 -40.19 -30.27
N LYS A 4 -36.71 -39.73 -30.41
CA LYS A 4 -35.93 -39.12 -29.33
C LYS A 4 -36.35 -37.65 -29.20
N VAL A 5 -36.93 -37.28 -28.05
CA VAL A 5 -37.14 -35.87 -27.68
C VAL A 5 -35.87 -35.40 -26.96
N SER A 6 -35.20 -34.40 -27.52
CA SER A 6 -34.01 -33.78 -26.95
C SER A 6 -34.43 -32.58 -26.11
N PHE A 7 -34.15 -32.63 -24.79
CA PHE A 7 -34.34 -31.49 -23.88
C PHE A 7 -33.11 -30.58 -23.96
N CYS A 8 -33.29 -29.36 -24.46
CA CYS A 8 -32.30 -28.29 -24.32
C CYS A 8 -32.46 -27.64 -22.95
N ILE A 9 -31.46 -27.79 -22.08
CA ILE A 9 -31.36 -27.04 -20.83
C ILE A 9 -30.69 -25.69 -21.18
N PRO A 10 -31.33 -24.54 -20.92
CA PRO A 10 -30.67 -23.26 -21.12
C PRO A 10 -29.60 -23.07 -20.03
N LEU A 11 -28.34 -23.06 -20.47
CA LEU A 11 -27.20 -22.68 -19.65
C LEU A 11 -27.25 -21.15 -19.45
N PHE A 12 -27.87 -20.69 -18.36
CA PHE A 12 -27.72 -19.31 -17.93
C PHE A 12 -26.28 -19.10 -17.44
N LEU A 13 -25.42 -18.58 -18.31
CA LEU A 13 -24.13 -18.03 -17.91
C LEU A 13 -24.41 -16.74 -17.13
N SER A 14 -24.53 -16.84 -15.80
CA SER A 14 -24.40 -15.68 -14.94
C SER A 14 -22.96 -15.19 -15.02
N ILE A 15 -22.73 -14.09 -15.72
CA ILE A 15 -21.48 -13.33 -15.62
C ILE A 15 -21.51 -12.66 -14.24
N LEU A 16 -21.14 -13.40 -13.20
CA LEU A 16 -20.74 -12.79 -11.94
C LEU A 16 -19.45 -12.01 -12.24
N PRO A 17 -19.38 -10.70 -11.95
CA PRO A 17 -18.10 -10.02 -11.97
C PRO A 17 -17.18 -10.72 -10.98
N CYS A 18 -16.21 -11.47 -11.50
CA CYS A 18 -15.10 -11.98 -10.72
C CYS A 18 -14.23 -10.77 -10.38
N LEU A 19 -14.59 -10.03 -9.34
CA LEU A 19 -13.65 -9.12 -8.70
C LEU A 19 -12.62 -10.03 -8.02
N GLY A 20 -11.49 -10.21 -8.68
CA GLY A 20 -10.39 -11.00 -8.15
C GLY A 20 -9.92 -10.32 -6.88
N ALA A 21 -10.08 -10.99 -5.73
CA ALA A 21 -9.63 -10.52 -4.44
C ALA A 21 -8.20 -9.99 -4.53
N SER A 22 -7.96 -8.73 -4.17
CA SER A 22 -6.65 -8.07 -4.23
C SER A 22 -6.32 -7.37 -2.91
N VAL A 23 -5.06 -6.97 -2.78
CA VAL A 23 -4.58 -6.17 -1.65
C VAL A 23 -3.99 -4.89 -2.19
N THR A 24 -4.62 -3.76 -1.86
CA THR A 24 -4.12 -2.44 -2.21
C THR A 24 -3.48 -1.78 -1.00
N VAL A 25 -2.18 -1.46 -1.06
CA VAL A 25 -1.47 -0.71 -0.03
C VAL A 25 -1.32 0.74 -0.49
N ILE A 26 -1.73 1.68 0.36
CA ILE A 26 -1.67 3.12 0.08
C ILE A 26 -0.86 3.82 1.16
N THR A 27 0.12 4.63 0.78
CA THR A 27 0.93 5.39 1.74
C THR A 27 1.32 6.78 1.23
N HIS A 28 1.63 7.67 2.18
CA HIS A 28 2.06 9.04 1.93
C HIS A 28 3.56 9.22 2.20
N GLY A 29 4.09 10.42 1.97
CA GLY A 29 5.43 10.81 2.40
C GLY A 29 5.40 11.82 3.54
N PHE A 30 6.43 12.64 3.67
CA PHE A 30 6.46 13.72 4.66
C PHE A 30 5.22 14.63 4.59
N GLN A 31 4.78 15.14 5.75
CA GLN A 31 3.73 16.14 5.88
C GLN A 31 4.12 17.16 6.95
N PHE A 32 3.78 18.43 6.72
CA PHE A 32 3.94 19.47 7.73
C PHE A 32 2.92 19.31 8.86
N GLY A 33 3.33 19.64 10.08
CA GLY A 33 2.43 19.67 11.25
C GLY A 33 2.11 18.32 11.89
N ASN A 34 2.90 17.27 11.57
CA ASN A 34 2.74 15.92 12.15
C ASN A 34 1.33 15.34 11.99
N ASN A 35 0.71 15.59 10.83
CA ASN A 35 -0.57 15.03 10.43
C ASN A 35 -0.37 14.13 9.20
N TYR A 36 -1.39 13.35 8.84
CA TYR A 36 -1.42 12.63 7.56
C TYR A 36 -2.36 13.34 6.58
N PRO A 37 -2.19 13.16 5.26
CA PRO A 37 -3.01 13.86 4.28
C PRO A 37 -4.36 13.16 4.05
N ASP A 38 -5.44 13.94 3.97
CA ASP A 38 -6.82 13.47 3.79
C ASP A 38 -7.04 12.67 2.49
N TRP A 39 -6.18 12.87 1.49
CA TRP A 39 -6.30 12.15 0.22
C TRP A 39 -6.13 10.64 0.39
N ILE A 40 -5.41 10.15 1.43
CA ILE A 40 -5.27 8.71 1.66
C ILE A 40 -6.64 8.10 1.96
N ASP A 41 -7.41 8.73 2.84
CA ASP A 41 -8.74 8.24 3.20
C ASP A 41 -9.69 8.30 1.99
N THR A 42 -9.58 9.36 1.20
CA THR A 42 -10.35 9.53 -0.04
C THR A 42 -10.00 8.45 -1.08
N MET A 43 -8.71 8.19 -1.28
CA MET A 43 -8.24 7.17 -2.22
C MET A 43 -8.63 5.77 -1.77
N ALA A 44 -8.42 5.43 -0.50
CA ALA A 44 -8.83 4.15 0.07
C ALA A 44 -10.35 3.93 -0.07
N SER A 45 -11.14 4.98 0.19
CA SER A 45 -12.59 4.94 0.02
C SER A 45 -12.98 4.70 -1.44
N ASN A 46 -12.32 5.36 -2.40
CA ASN A 46 -12.61 5.16 -3.83
C ASN A 46 -12.23 3.75 -4.32
N VAL A 47 -11.11 3.20 -3.85
CA VAL A 47 -10.71 1.81 -4.13
C VAL A 47 -11.76 0.86 -3.55
N ALA A 48 -12.15 1.05 -2.29
CA ALA A 48 -13.16 0.21 -1.63
C ALA A 48 -14.53 0.30 -2.30
N LEU A 49 -14.96 1.50 -2.71
CA LEU A 49 -16.23 1.70 -3.43
C LEU A 49 -16.24 0.96 -4.77
N ARG A 50 -15.11 0.95 -5.49
CA ARG A 50 -14.96 0.21 -6.75
C ARG A 50 -14.96 -1.31 -6.52
N ALA A 51 -14.28 -1.77 -5.47
CA ALA A 51 -14.23 -3.16 -5.04
C ALA A 51 -15.59 -3.68 -4.54
N GLY A 52 -16.47 -2.79 -4.08
CA GLY A 52 -17.85 -3.11 -3.72
C GLY A 52 -18.10 -3.18 -2.21
N ARG A 53 -19.30 -3.62 -1.83
CA ARG A 53 -19.70 -3.65 -0.42
C ARG A 53 -18.79 -4.57 0.40
N ASN A 54 -18.60 -4.21 1.66
CA ASN A 54 -17.85 -4.98 2.66
C ASN A 54 -16.35 -5.18 2.39
N THR A 55 -15.73 -4.45 1.44
CA THR A 55 -14.27 -4.40 1.30
C THR A 55 -13.62 -4.07 2.64
N SER A 56 -12.64 -4.89 3.06
CA SER A 56 -11.88 -4.64 4.28
C SER A 56 -10.98 -3.42 4.11
N VAL A 57 -11.07 -2.44 5.00
CA VAL A 57 -10.10 -1.34 5.06
C VAL A 57 -9.37 -1.38 6.40
N TYR A 58 -8.06 -1.57 6.34
CA TYR A 58 -7.17 -1.58 7.49
C TYR A 58 -6.40 -0.28 7.60
N ARG A 59 -6.14 0.11 8.84
CA ARG A 59 -5.27 1.22 9.22
C ARG A 59 -4.03 0.69 9.92
N MET A 60 -2.87 1.00 9.36
CA MET A 60 -1.56 0.76 9.95
C MET A 60 -0.91 2.08 10.33
N GLU A 61 -0.51 2.24 11.58
CA GLU A 61 0.28 3.38 12.03
C GLU A 61 1.65 2.94 12.52
N ILE A 62 2.68 3.47 11.88
CA ILE A 62 4.08 3.32 12.25
C ILE A 62 4.50 4.59 12.97
N GLN A 63 5.00 4.44 14.19
CA GLN A 63 5.39 5.57 15.03
C GLN A 63 6.68 5.27 15.79
N TRP A 64 7.29 6.31 16.36
CA TRP A 64 8.35 6.18 17.36
C TRP A 64 7.74 5.70 18.70
N PRO A 65 8.09 4.50 19.19
CA PRO A 65 7.76 4.13 20.56
C PRO A 65 8.48 5.07 21.52
N SER A 66 7.84 5.43 22.62
CA SER A 66 8.32 6.43 23.60
C SER A 66 9.73 6.19 24.17
N ILE A 67 10.27 4.97 24.03
CA ILE A 67 11.57 4.54 24.56
C ILE A 67 12.44 3.80 23.53
N ALA A 68 11.98 3.62 22.28
CA ALA A 68 12.73 2.85 21.29
C ALA A 68 13.51 3.75 20.33
N ARG A 69 14.67 3.24 19.87
CA ARG A 69 15.49 3.88 18.84
C ARG A 69 15.09 3.53 17.41
N SER A 70 14.01 2.75 17.25
CA SER A 70 13.56 2.24 15.97
C SER A 70 12.05 2.36 15.87
N PRO A 71 11.51 2.71 14.69
CA PRO A 71 10.07 2.82 14.50
C PRO A 71 9.44 1.42 14.58
N SER A 72 8.16 1.36 14.93
CA SER A 72 7.41 0.11 14.88
C SER A 72 5.92 0.35 14.61
N VAL A 73 5.22 -0.71 14.21
CA VAL A 73 3.76 -0.67 14.04
C VAL A 73 3.12 -0.57 15.42
N GLN A 74 2.52 0.59 15.72
CA GLN A 74 1.80 0.85 16.98
C GLN A 74 0.31 0.53 16.86
N ILE A 75 -0.26 0.72 15.67
CA ILE A 75 -1.66 0.43 15.40
C ILE A 75 -1.75 -0.42 14.14
N PHE A 76 -2.47 -1.54 14.24
CA PHE A 76 -2.99 -2.25 13.09
C PHE A 76 -4.41 -2.71 13.40
N LYS A 77 -5.40 -2.09 12.75
CA LYS A 77 -6.81 -2.35 13.03
C LYS A 77 -7.67 -2.31 11.78
N LEU A 78 -8.75 -3.09 11.80
CA LEU A 78 -9.84 -2.92 10.83
C LEU A 78 -10.56 -1.62 11.13
N GLU A 79 -10.68 -0.76 10.12
CA GLU A 79 -11.36 0.53 10.22
C GLU A 79 -12.78 0.46 9.64
N SER A 80 -12.97 -0.27 8.55
CA SER A 80 -14.28 -0.48 7.93
C SER A 80 -14.35 -1.79 7.13
N GLY A 81 -15.58 -2.20 6.79
CA GLY A 81 -15.85 -3.46 6.10
C GLY A 81 -15.94 -4.65 7.03
N LEU A 82 -15.79 -5.85 6.48
CA LEU A 82 -15.75 -7.11 7.23
C LEU A 82 -14.38 -7.75 7.07
N PRO A 83 -13.77 -8.32 8.14
CA PRO A 83 -12.52 -9.05 8.00
C PRO A 83 -12.68 -10.17 6.98
N SER A 84 -11.67 -10.37 6.12
CA SER A 84 -11.67 -11.47 5.16
C SER A 84 -11.93 -12.81 5.87
N SER A 85 -12.97 -13.53 5.47
CA SER A 85 -13.31 -14.84 6.03
C SER A 85 -13.76 -15.81 4.93
N ALA A 86 -13.96 -17.08 5.29
CA ALA A 86 -14.51 -18.06 4.34
C ALA A 86 -15.93 -17.71 3.87
N PHE A 87 -16.61 -16.76 4.53
CA PHE A 87 -18.00 -16.40 4.27
C PHE A 87 -18.16 -14.98 3.70
N THR A 88 -17.08 -14.20 3.58
CA THR A 88 -17.14 -12.89 2.93
C THR A 88 -17.20 -13.08 1.42
N THR A 89 -18.19 -12.46 0.77
CA THR A 89 -18.32 -12.45 -0.69
C THR A 89 -17.38 -11.45 -1.37
N ASN A 90 -16.77 -10.57 -0.59
CA ASN A 90 -15.76 -9.62 -1.03
C ASN A 90 -14.47 -9.89 -0.24
N ALA A 91 -13.40 -10.22 -0.95
CA ALA A 91 -12.09 -10.48 -0.37
C ALA A 91 -11.05 -9.42 -0.76
N GLU A 92 -11.53 -8.26 -1.23
CA GLU A 92 -10.72 -7.08 -1.47
C GLU A 92 -10.29 -6.43 -0.15
N ILE A 93 -9.02 -6.05 -0.09
CA ILE A 93 -8.38 -5.53 1.11
C ILE A 93 -7.65 -4.23 0.75
N VAL A 94 -7.91 -3.17 1.50
CA VAL A 94 -7.17 -1.91 1.41
C VAL A 94 -6.41 -1.72 2.71
N VAL A 95 -5.11 -1.45 2.63
CA VAL A 95 -4.25 -1.15 3.78
C VAL A 95 -3.72 0.26 3.64
N LYS A 96 -4.15 1.14 4.54
CA LYS A 96 -3.62 2.50 4.68
C LYS A 96 -2.42 2.47 5.60
N VAL A 97 -1.24 2.88 5.12
CA VAL A 97 -0.01 2.93 5.90
C VAL A 97 0.33 4.37 6.22
N PHE A 98 0.26 4.71 7.50
CA PHE A 98 0.59 6.03 8.05
C PHE A 98 1.92 5.97 8.78
N TRP A 99 2.81 6.90 8.45
CA TRP A 99 4.14 7.00 9.06
C TRP A 99 4.60 8.45 9.24
N HIS A 100 3.66 9.40 9.27
CA HIS A 100 3.94 10.85 9.38
C HIS A 100 4.80 11.23 10.58
N THR A 101 4.71 10.48 11.69
CA THR A 101 5.49 10.71 12.91
C THR A 101 6.95 10.27 12.80
N VAL A 102 7.30 9.50 11.76
CA VAL A 102 8.67 9.01 11.49
C VAL A 102 9.15 9.39 10.08
N ALA A 103 8.36 10.19 9.35
CA ALA A 103 8.63 10.63 7.99
C ALA A 103 9.31 12.02 7.92
N GLY A 104 9.72 12.59 9.06
CA GLY A 104 10.39 13.86 9.13
C GLY A 104 11.75 13.85 8.43
N PHE A 105 12.21 15.05 8.02
CA PHE A 105 13.53 15.19 7.40
C PHE A 105 14.65 14.84 8.39
N THR A 106 14.51 15.25 9.65
CA THR A 106 15.48 14.95 10.71
C THR A 106 15.31 13.56 11.33
N ASP A 107 14.26 12.83 10.95
CA ASP A 107 14.06 11.48 11.46
C ASP A 107 15.09 10.54 10.83
N PRO A 108 15.67 9.61 11.60
CA PRO A 108 16.64 8.65 11.06
C PRO A 108 15.99 7.53 10.25
N ALA A 109 14.65 7.41 10.28
CA ALA A 109 13.92 6.37 9.56
C ALA A 109 13.83 6.66 8.06
N ASN A 110 14.22 5.67 7.25
CA ASN A 110 14.12 5.70 5.81
C ASN A 110 12.99 4.79 5.28
N SER A 111 12.77 4.86 3.98
CA SER A 111 11.75 4.08 3.26
C SER A 111 11.89 2.57 3.46
N THR A 112 13.11 2.05 3.54
CA THR A 112 13.40 0.62 3.78
C THR A 112 12.99 0.20 5.19
N ASP A 113 13.25 1.03 6.20
CA ASP A 113 12.84 0.77 7.58
C ASP A 113 11.32 0.61 7.66
N VAL A 114 10.57 1.52 7.03
CA VAL A 114 9.11 1.49 6.99
C VAL A 114 8.60 0.28 6.19
N ALA A 115 9.17 0.02 5.02
CA ALA A 115 8.79 -1.14 4.20
C ALA A 115 8.99 -2.47 4.95
N SER A 116 10.09 -2.59 5.71
CA SER A 116 10.40 -3.79 6.51
C SER A 116 9.36 -4.07 7.60
N LEU A 117 8.67 -3.04 8.08
CA LEU A 117 7.59 -3.15 9.06
C LEU A 117 6.26 -3.55 8.41
N VAL A 118 6.01 -3.13 7.16
CA VAL A 118 4.77 -3.41 6.43
C VAL A 118 4.75 -4.84 5.90
N VAL A 119 5.85 -5.32 5.30
CA VAL A 119 5.89 -6.61 4.59
C VAL A 119 5.44 -7.82 5.43
N PRO A 120 5.80 -7.95 6.72
CA PRO A 120 5.31 -9.06 7.55
C PRO A 120 3.78 -9.12 7.66
N TYR A 121 3.09 -7.99 7.62
CA TYR A 121 1.63 -7.91 7.62
C TYR A 121 1.03 -8.32 6.27
N LEU A 122 1.82 -8.29 5.19
CA LEU A 122 1.38 -8.80 3.90
C LEU A 122 1.61 -10.32 3.79
N THR A 123 2.73 -10.83 4.29
CA THR A 123 3.16 -12.21 4.01
C THR A 123 2.82 -13.22 5.09
N ARG A 124 2.42 -12.77 6.29
CA ARG A 124 2.09 -13.65 7.43
C ARG A 124 0.64 -13.51 7.85
N ALA A 125 0.13 -14.54 8.53
CA ALA A 125 -1.16 -14.43 9.20
C ALA A 125 -1.03 -13.42 10.35
N ILE A 126 -2.05 -12.57 10.51
CA ILE A 126 -2.07 -11.50 11.51
C ILE A 126 -3.14 -11.82 12.55
N ASP A 127 -2.76 -11.78 13.83
CA ASP A 127 -3.72 -11.73 14.94
C ASP A 127 -4.10 -10.27 15.19
N LEU A 128 -5.40 -9.96 15.09
CA LEU A 128 -5.92 -8.63 15.38
C LEU A 128 -6.12 -8.37 16.89
N GLY A 129 -5.72 -9.29 17.76
CA GLY A 129 -5.75 -9.15 19.22
C GLY A 129 -7.14 -9.35 19.85
N ASN A 130 -8.14 -9.69 19.05
CA ASN A 130 -9.52 -9.98 19.48
C ASN A 130 -9.94 -11.43 19.18
N GLY A 131 -8.97 -12.33 18.98
CA GLY A 131 -9.21 -13.72 18.57
C GLY A 131 -9.50 -13.87 17.06
N THR A 132 -9.45 -12.80 16.28
CA THR A 132 -9.56 -12.85 14.81
C THR A 132 -8.18 -12.95 14.18
N THR A 133 -7.91 -14.07 13.52
CA THR A 133 -6.74 -14.23 12.66
C THR A 133 -7.10 -13.96 11.21
N VAL A 134 -6.41 -13.01 10.61
CA VAL A 134 -6.51 -12.71 9.18
C VAL A 134 -5.43 -13.49 8.45
N ARG A 135 -5.77 -14.10 7.31
CA ARG A 135 -4.79 -14.85 6.51
C ARG A 135 -3.78 -13.89 5.89
N ALA A 136 -2.60 -14.39 5.55
CA ALA A 136 -1.61 -13.64 4.78
C ALA A 136 -2.22 -13.08 3.49
N PHE A 137 -2.02 -11.79 3.26
CA PHE A 137 -2.52 -11.02 2.12
C PHE A 137 -1.79 -11.34 0.82
N ALA A 138 -0.52 -11.75 0.88
CA ALA A 138 0.34 -12.03 -0.27
C ALA A 138 -0.06 -13.24 -1.14
N LYS A 139 -1.23 -13.83 -0.90
CA LYS A 139 -1.86 -14.84 -1.78
C LYS A 139 -2.76 -14.21 -2.85
N LEU A 140 -2.94 -12.90 -2.79
CA LEU A 140 -3.77 -12.10 -3.69
C LEU A 140 -2.86 -11.18 -4.53
N PRO A 141 -3.31 -10.74 -5.73
CA PRO A 141 -2.65 -9.65 -6.45
C PRO A 141 -2.42 -8.44 -5.54
N ILE A 142 -1.18 -7.94 -5.53
CA ILE A 142 -0.77 -6.81 -4.68
C ILE A 142 -0.65 -5.56 -5.53
N HIS A 143 -1.40 -4.52 -5.16
CA HIS A 143 -1.32 -3.17 -5.73
C HIS A 143 -0.69 -2.23 -4.69
N LEU A 144 0.29 -1.44 -5.09
CA LEU A 144 1.03 -0.56 -4.20
C LEU A 144 0.95 0.87 -4.72
N ILE A 145 0.56 1.82 -3.88
CA ILE A 145 0.44 3.24 -4.23
C ILE A 145 1.17 4.08 -3.18
N GLY A 146 2.17 4.86 -3.59
CA GLY A 146 2.99 5.66 -2.69
C GLY A 146 3.26 7.07 -3.21
N HIS A 147 3.00 8.09 -2.37
CA HIS A 147 3.26 9.50 -2.70
C HIS A 147 4.53 10.05 -2.04
N SER A 148 5.29 10.91 -2.72
CA SER A 148 6.50 11.58 -2.16
C SER A 148 7.50 10.55 -1.61
N ARG A 149 7.99 10.69 -0.37
CA ARG A 149 8.81 9.66 0.30
C ARG A 149 8.11 8.29 0.35
N GLY A 150 6.78 8.27 0.38
CA GLY A 150 5.98 7.06 0.31
C GLY A 150 6.16 6.27 -1.00
N GLY A 151 6.56 6.92 -2.09
CA GLY A 151 6.98 6.25 -3.32
C GLY A 151 8.20 5.33 -3.11
N GLY A 152 9.13 5.75 -2.26
CA GLY A 152 10.25 4.93 -1.79
C GLY A 152 9.77 3.73 -0.97
N VAL A 153 8.84 3.96 -0.04
CA VAL A 153 8.27 2.90 0.80
C VAL A 153 7.65 1.79 -0.06
N VAL A 154 6.80 2.13 -1.03
CA VAL A 154 6.17 1.11 -1.88
C VAL A 154 7.16 0.40 -2.82
N SER A 155 8.22 1.09 -3.25
CA SER A 155 9.29 0.47 -4.04
C SER A 155 10.08 -0.54 -3.22
N GLU A 156 10.39 -0.21 -1.96
CA GLU A 156 11.06 -1.11 -1.03
C GLU A 156 10.16 -2.28 -0.59
N ILE A 157 8.85 -2.06 -0.43
CA ILE A 157 7.89 -3.16 -0.23
C ILE A 157 7.96 -4.12 -1.42
N ALA A 158 7.91 -3.61 -2.66
CA ALA A 158 7.99 -4.45 -3.85
C ALA A 158 9.30 -5.25 -3.90
N ARG A 159 10.45 -4.61 -3.61
CA ARG A 159 11.76 -5.29 -3.54
C ARG A 159 11.76 -6.42 -2.51
N LEU A 160 11.35 -6.13 -1.27
CA LEU A 160 11.32 -7.08 -0.16
C LEU A 160 10.34 -8.24 -0.38
N LEU A 161 9.24 -8.00 -1.11
CA LEU A 161 8.32 -9.05 -1.55
C LEU A 161 8.96 -9.93 -2.62
N GLY A 162 9.70 -9.33 -3.57
CA GLY A 162 10.44 -10.06 -4.60
C GLY A 162 11.51 -10.99 -4.03
N GLU A 163 12.21 -10.55 -2.99
CA GLU A 163 13.16 -11.38 -2.23
C GLU A 163 12.50 -12.59 -1.55
N GLN A 164 11.19 -12.53 -1.31
CA GLN A 164 10.37 -13.62 -0.78
C GLN A 164 9.66 -14.43 -1.87
N GLY A 165 9.94 -14.16 -3.15
CA GLY A 165 9.28 -14.81 -4.29
C GLY A 165 7.83 -14.38 -4.51
N VAL A 166 7.41 -13.25 -3.94
CA VAL A 166 6.06 -12.68 -4.10
C VAL A 166 6.04 -11.66 -5.22
N TRP A 167 5.08 -11.83 -6.13
CA TRP A 167 4.83 -10.90 -7.22
C TRP A 167 3.96 -9.72 -6.78
N VAL A 168 4.27 -8.55 -7.31
CA VAL A 168 3.46 -7.34 -7.21
C VAL A 168 2.78 -7.15 -8.57
N ASP A 169 1.46 -6.98 -8.55
CA ASP A 169 0.66 -6.86 -9.77
C ASP A 169 0.73 -5.43 -10.32
N HIS A 170 0.65 -4.42 -9.44
CA HIS A 170 0.72 -3.01 -9.83
C HIS A 170 1.52 -2.21 -8.80
N LEU A 171 2.52 -1.44 -9.26
CA LEU A 171 3.22 -0.43 -8.47
C LEU A 171 3.00 0.97 -9.04
N THR A 172 2.37 1.86 -8.27
CA THR A 172 2.16 3.28 -8.61
C THR A 172 2.92 4.19 -7.68
N THR A 173 3.68 5.10 -8.25
CA THR A 173 4.33 6.18 -7.51
C THR A 173 3.74 7.53 -7.91
N LEU A 174 3.46 8.36 -6.91
CA LEU A 174 2.88 9.69 -7.06
C LEU A 174 3.90 10.72 -6.60
N ASP A 175 4.49 11.41 -7.55
CA ASP A 175 5.49 12.44 -7.33
C ASP A 175 6.60 12.01 -6.35
N PRO A 176 7.28 10.88 -6.62
CA PRO A 176 8.25 10.31 -5.68
C PRO A 176 9.42 11.26 -5.42
N HIS A 177 9.67 11.53 -4.13
CA HIS A 177 10.73 12.43 -3.65
C HIS A 177 11.50 11.74 -2.51
N PRO A 178 12.42 10.82 -2.83
CA PRO A 178 13.28 10.20 -1.82
C PRO A 178 14.25 11.24 -1.22
N LEU A 179 14.52 11.15 0.08
CA LEU A 179 15.56 11.97 0.71
C LEU A 179 16.96 11.47 0.36
N THR A 180 17.79 12.37 -0.16
CA THR A 180 19.14 12.14 -0.64
C THR A 180 20.13 13.12 0.01
N ASP A 181 21.43 12.96 -0.29
CA ASP A 181 22.43 13.95 0.13
C ASP A 181 22.22 15.33 -0.52
N ALA A 182 21.55 15.41 -1.67
CA ALA A 182 21.26 16.69 -2.32
C ALA A 182 20.28 17.54 -1.51
N ASP A 183 19.39 16.90 -0.75
CA ASP A 183 18.42 17.58 0.10
C ASP A 183 19.10 18.31 1.28
N CYS A 184 20.30 17.89 1.68
CA CYS A 184 21.13 18.65 2.63
C CYS A 184 21.41 20.07 2.16
N VAL A 185 21.60 20.27 0.85
CA VAL A 185 21.86 21.59 0.27
C VAL A 185 20.62 22.47 0.35
N PHE A 186 19.43 21.88 0.20
CA PHE A 186 18.15 22.59 0.24
C PHE A 186 17.73 22.96 1.68
N PHE A 187 17.90 22.05 2.64
CA PHE A 187 17.51 22.26 4.04
C PHE A 187 18.61 22.88 4.92
N GLY A 188 19.81 23.14 4.36
CA GLY A 188 20.91 23.83 5.03
C GLY A 188 21.39 23.08 6.29
N ALA A 189 21.42 23.77 7.44
CA ALA A 189 21.89 23.19 8.70
C ALA A 189 21.04 22.02 9.21
N ILE A 190 19.85 21.80 8.64
CA ILE A 190 18.96 20.69 8.96
C ILE A 190 19.09 19.64 7.84
N CYS A 191 20.27 19.03 7.76
CA CYS A 191 20.49 17.89 6.86
C CYS A 191 19.51 16.78 7.22
N PRO A 192 18.88 16.12 6.23
CA PRO A 192 18.09 14.95 6.55
C PRO A 192 18.94 13.90 7.25
N ALA A 193 18.40 13.24 8.27
CA ALA A 193 19.12 12.16 8.96
C ALA A 193 19.00 10.85 8.18
N ALA A 194 17.83 10.59 7.60
CA ALA A 194 17.58 9.47 6.73
C ALA A 194 18.08 9.70 5.29
N ARG A 195 18.39 8.60 4.61
CA ARG A 195 18.53 8.52 3.15
C ARG A 195 17.58 7.47 2.64
N ASP A 196 16.61 7.88 1.85
CA ASP A 196 15.72 6.95 1.19
C ASP A 196 16.46 6.32 0.00
N THR A 197 16.19 5.04 -0.24
CA THR A 197 16.60 4.42 -1.51
C THR A 197 15.95 5.21 -2.64
N ALA A 198 16.68 5.34 -3.76
CA ALA A 198 16.10 5.88 -4.98
C ALA A 198 14.82 5.10 -5.33
N VAL A 199 13.81 5.79 -5.86
CA VAL A 199 12.57 5.15 -6.29
C VAL A 199 12.85 4.36 -7.58
N VAL A 200 13.12 3.06 -7.43
CA VAL A 200 13.64 2.16 -8.49
C VAL A 200 12.50 1.51 -9.29
N VAL A 201 11.53 2.28 -9.77
CA VAL A 201 10.44 1.67 -10.54
C VAL A 201 10.91 1.09 -11.90
N LEU A 202 12.11 1.38 -12.41
CA LEU A 202 12.36 1.14 -13.86
C LEU A 202 13.42 0.13 -14.31
N ASN A 203 14.36 -0.38 -13.51
CA ASN A 203 15.42 -1.27 -14.07
C ASN A 203 15.73 -2.58 -13.34
N ASN A 204 15.32 -2.77 -12.06
CA ASN A 204 15.78 -3.93 -11.26
C ASN A 204 14.66 -4.69 -10.50
N LEU A 205 13.41 -4.23 -10.55
CA LEU A 205 12.29 -4.93 -9.88
C LEU A 205 11.71 -5.99 -10.82
N ASN A 206 12.29 -7.19 -10.81
CA ASN A 206 11.87 -8.30 -11.67
C ASN A 206 10.56 -8.98 -11.24
N ASN A 207 9.98 -8.57 -10.11
CA ASN A 207 8.76 -9.15 -9.53
C ASN A 207 7.53 -8.26 -9.66
N VAL A 208 7.61 -7.15 -10.40
CA VAL A 208 6.49 -6.22 -10.62
C VAL A 208 5.95 -6.41 -12.04
N ILE A 209 4.65 -6.69 -12.18
CA ILE A 209 4.01 -6.96 -13.48
C ILE A 209 3.75 -5.65 -14.24
N PHE A 210 3.14 -4.67 -13.56
CA PHE A 210 2.87 -3.36 -14.12
C PHE A 210 3.33 -2.28 -13.16
N ALA A 211 3.94 -1.22 -13.69
CA ALA A 211 4.35 -0.09 -12.88
C ALA A 211 4.15 1.23 -13.61
N ASP A 212 3.74 2.25 -12.85
CA ASP A 212 3.59 3.61 -13.33
C ASP A 212 4.10 4.64 -12.32
N ASN A 213 4.35 5.84 -12.82
CA ASN A 213 4.88 6.95 -12.06
C ASN A 213 4.30 8.26 -12.58
N TYR A 214 3.67 9.03 -11.71
CA TYR A 214 2.98 10.27 -12.03
C TYR A 214 3.67 11.43 -11.31
N TYR A 215 4.34 12.30 -12.07
CA TYR A 215 4.96 13.51 -11.52
C TYR A 215 3.99 14.69 -11.50
N GLN A 216 4.06 15.50 -10.45
CA GLN A 216 3.36 16.77 -10.44
C GLN A 216 4.18 17.81 -11.22
N ASN A 217 3.69 18.20 -12.40
CA ASN A 217 4.23 19.36 -13.10
C ASN A 217 3.62 20.63 -12.48
N VAL A 218 4.31 21.23 -11.51
CA VAL A 218 3.99 22.60 -11.11
C VAL A 218 4.52 23.52 -12.21
N ALA A 219 3.62 24.04 -13.06
CA ALA A 219 3.97 25.23 -13.84
C ALA A 219 4.37 26.30 -12.83
N ILE A 220 5.60 26.80 -12.92
CA ILE A 220 6.08 27.92 -12.10
C ILE A 220 5.02 29.03 -12.20
N CYS A 221 4.29 29.31 -11.11
CA CYS A 221 3.50 30.53 -11.07
C CYS A 221 4.49 31.68 -11.27
N PRO A 222 4.33 32.55 -12.30
CA PRO A 222 5.13 33.75 -12.36
C PRO A 222 4.91 34.49 -11.04
N SER A 223 6.00 34.83 -10.36
CA SER A 223 5.95 35.64 -9.15
C SER A 223 5.14 36.91 -9.42
N PRO A 224 4.28 37.34 -8.47
CA PRO A 224 3.58 38.62 -8.60
C PRO A 224 4.54 39.81 -8.71
#